data_AF-A0A534W2W6-F1
#
_entry.id   AF-A0A534W2W6-F1
#
_cell.length_a   1.000
_cell.length_b   1.000
_cell.length_c   1.000
_cell.angle_alpha   90.00
_cell.angle_beta   90.00
_cell.angle_gamma   90.00
#
_symmetry.space_group_name_H-M   'P 1'
#
loop_
_entity.id
_entity.type
_entity.pdbx_description
1 polymer ?
#
loop_
_entity_poly.entity_id
_entity_poly.type
_entity_poly.pdbx_seq_one_letter_code
_entity_poly.pdbx_strand_id
1 'polypeptide(L)'
;MSAHPHLTEEQIQGLADGTLRGPEGMAAREHADACAECSAEQSMYGALVQRLTTLQDPTLPADFTAGVLQAVEHREHALTQRRHTLLAAIPAALVGVFAILGWALSAAPTAHLDGFLEMWTVGRHVVSAAAPVLEAARLPLGLGAFVFAAAILCILARALRLRPGTVPAHASP
;
A
#
# COMPACT_ATOMS: atom_id res chain seq x y z
N MET A 1 -30.54 32.52 -20.35
CA MET A 1 -29.15 32.15 -20.70
C MET A 1 -28.45 31.88 -19.40
N SER A 2 -28.51 30.62 -18.95
CA SER A 2 -27.95 30.22 -17.66
C SER A 2 -26.44 30.22 -17.79
N ALA A 3 -25.75 31.05 -17.00
CA ALA A 3 -24.30 31.16 -16.97
C ALA A 3 -23.68 29.95 -16.26
N HIS A 4 -23.88 28.75 -16.80
CA HIS A 4 -23.08 27.60 -16.40
C HIS A 4 -21.73 27.71 -17.10
N PRO A 5 -20.61 27.55 -16.38
CA PRO A 5 -19.31 27.50 -17.01
C PRO A 5 -19.28 26.34 -18.01
N HIS A 6 -18.72 26.58 -19.19
CA HIS A 6 -18.48 25.56 -20.20
C HIS A 6 -17.52 24.49 -19.67
N LEU A 7 -17.52 23.31 -20.31
CA LEU A 7 -16.50 22.28 -20.05
C LEU A 7 -15.12 22.83 -20.37
N THR A 8 -14.11 22.37 -19.62
CA THR A 8 -12.72 22.67 -19.97
C THR A 8 -12.31 21.86 -21.20
N GLU A 9 -11.31 22.35 -21.92
CA GLU A 9 -10.75 21.66 -23.08
C GLU A 9 -10.33 20.22 -22.74
N GLU A 10 -9.68 20.00 -21.59
CA GLU A 10 -9.25 18.67 -21.16
C GLU A 10 -10.44 17.73 -20.91
N GLN A 11 -11.57 18.25 -20.43
CA GLN A 11 -12.79 17.48 -20.24
C GLN A 11 -13.42 17.11 -21.58
N ILE A 12 -13.49 18.06 -22.53
CA ILE A 12 -14.04 17.83 -23.87
C ILE A 12 -13.18 16.80 -24.62
N GLN A 13 -11.86 16.98 -24.62
CA GLN A 13 -10.92 16.04 -25.22
C GLN A 13 -11.02 14.66 -24.54
N GLY A 14 -11.00 14.61 -23.21
CA GLY A 14 -11.14 13.35 -22.48
C GLY A 14 -12.47 12.63 -22.76
N LEU A 15 -13.53 13.38 -23.01
CA LEU A 15 -14.84 12.85 -23.40
C LEU A 15 -14.83 12.29 -24.82
N ALA A 16 -14.17 12.98 -25.77
CA ALA A 16 -13.99 12.53 -27.15
C ALA A 16 -13.08 11.29 -27.25
N ASP A 17 -12.01 11.24 -26.47
CA ASP A 17 -11.05 10.11 -26.41
C ASP A 17 -11.59 8.90 -25.61
N GLY A 18 -12.72 9.07 -24.89
CA GLY A 18 -13.29 8.02 -24.03
C GLY A 18 -12.47 7.70 -22.77
N THR A 19 -11.55 8.59 -22.40
CA THR A 19 -10.70 8.50 -21.21
C THR A 19 -11.37 9.09 -19.98
N LEU A 20 -12.26 10.07 -20.16
CA LEU A 20 -13.10 10.63 -19.09
C LEU A 20 -14.26 9.67 -18.78
N ARG A 21 -14.16 8.96 -17.66
CA ARG A 21 -15.10 7.89 -17.24
C ARG A 21 -15.67 8.14 -15.85
N GLY A 22 -16.67 7.34 -15.47
CA GLY A 22 -17.28 7.42 -14.15
C GLY A 22 -18.20 8.63 -13.98
N PRO A 23 -18.37 9.16 -12.75
CA PRO A 23 -19.34 10.22 -12.47
C PRO A 23 -19.01 11.53 -13.19
N GLU A 24 -17.72 11.88 -13.30
CA GLU A 24 -17.27 13.09 -14.00
C GLU A 24 -17.56 13.01 -15.50
N GLY A 25 -17.32 11.87 -16.13
CA GLY A 25 -17.66 11.65 -17.54
C GLY A 25 -19.16 11.68 -17.81
N MET A 26 -19.98 11.19 -16.88
CA MET A 26 -21.45 11.26 -17.02
C MET A 26 -21.94 12.71 -16.94
N ALA A 27 -21.46 13.48 -15.96
CA ALA A 27 -21.81 14.90 -15.82
C ALA A 27 -21.35 15.74 -17.03
N ALA A 28 -20.16 15.45 -17.56
CA ALA A 28 -19.66 16.12 -18.76
C ALA A 28 -20.50 15.79 -20.01
N ARG A 29 -20.97 14.54 -20.17
CA ARG A 29 -21.89 14.17 -21.26
C ARG A 29 -23.23 14.89 -21.15
N GLU A 30 -23.83 14.89 -19.96
CA GLU A 30 -25.08 15.60 -19.73
C GLU A 30 -24.96 17.10 -20.03
N HIS A 31 -23.84 17.71 -19.66
CA HIS A 31 -23.56 19.10 -20.03
C HIS A 31 -23.41 19.29 -21.55
N ALA A 32 -22.63 18.43 -22.22
CA ALA A 32 -22.41 18.51 -23.66
C ALA A 32 -23.75 18.36 -24.43
N ASP A 33 -24.63 17.47 -23.99
CA ASP A 33 -25.96 17.28 -24.58
C ASP A 33 -26.87 18.52 -24.40
N ALA A 34 -26.69 19.27 -23.32
CA ALA A 34 -27.46 20.47 -23.01
C ALA A 34 -26.87 21.76 -23.62
N CYS A 35 -25.56 21.80 -23.89
CA CYS A 35 -24.84 22.99 -24.37
C CYS A 35 -24.41 22.83 -25.84
N ALA A 36 -24.99 23.66 -26.72
CA ALA A 36 -24.72 23.61 -28.16
C ALA A 36 -23.25 23.88 -28.52
N GLU A 37 -22.56 24.72 -27.74
CA GLU A 37 -21.14 25.03 -27.97
C GLU A 37 -20.25 23.84 -27.59
N CYS A 38 -20.43 23.28 -26.40
CA CYS A 38 -19.63 22.12 -25.95
C CYS A 38 -19.90 20.86 -26.80
N SER A 39 -21.13 20.63 -27.25
CA SER A 39 -21.43 19.54 -28.21
C SER A 39 -20.78 19.75 -29.56
N ALA A 40 -20.75 20.98 -30.08
CA ALA A 40 -20.06 21.29 -31.33
C ALA A 40 -18.56 21.02 -31.21
N GLU A 41 -17.91 21.48 -30.13
CA GLU A 41 -16.49 21.23 -29.86
C GLU A 41 -16.20 19.73 -29.69
N GLN A 42 -17.00 19.01 -28.88
CA GLN A 42 -16.86 17.56 -28.71
C GLN A 42 -17.00 16.82 -30.05
N SER A 43 -17.92 17.26 -30.92
CA SER A 43 -18.10 16.64 -32.24
C SER A 43 -16.89 16.85 -33.16
N MET A 44 -16.23 18.02 -33.07
CA MET A 44 -14.99 18.28 -33.79
C MET A 44 -13.86 17.37 -33.32
N TYR A 45 -13.66 17.25 -32.00
CA TYR A 45 -12.68 16.31 -31.45
C TYR A 45 -13.00 14.86 -31.79
N GLY A 46 -14.28 14.46 -31.71
CA GLY A 46 -14.72 13.12 -32.12
C GLY A 46 -14.43 12.84 -33.59
N ALA A 47 -14.59 13.82 -34.48
CA ALA A 47 -14.22 13.69 -35.89
C ALA A 47 -12.70 13.57 -36.09
N LEU A 48 -11.89 14.26 -35.29
CA LEU A 48 -10.44 14.12 -35.31
C LEU A 48 -10.00 12.73 -34.84
N VAL A 49 -10.54 12.25 -33.71
CA VAL A 49 -10.31 10.89 -33.21
C VAL A 49 -10.68 9.86 -34.28
N GLN A 50 -11.84 10.01 -34.92
CA GLN A 50 -12.26 9.11 -35.99
C GLN A 50 -11.35 9.16 -37.23
N ARG A 51 -10.72 10.28 -37.54
CA ARG A 51 -9.69 10.33 -38.59
C ARG A 51 -8.43 9.63 -38.13
N LEU A 52 -8.03 9.82 -36.87
CA LEU A 52 -6.84 9.17 -36.31
C LEU A 52 -6.97 7.64 -36.31
N THR A 53 -8.16 7.10 -36.06
CA THR A 53 -8.43 5.65 -36.12
C THR A 53 -8.40 5.07 -37.54
N THR A 54 -8.43 5.91 -38.58
CA THR A 54 -8.24 5.46 -39.98
C THR A 54 -6.79 5.44 -40.42
N LEU A 55 -5.85 5.99 -39.63
CA LEU A 55 -4.44 5.84 -39.94
C LEU A 55 -4.06 4.37 -39.86
N GLN A 56 -3.21 3.95 -40.79
CA GLN A 56 -2.72 2.58 -40.83
C GLN A 56 -1.83 2.34 -39.61
N ASP A 57 -2.18 1.31 -38.82
CA ASP A 57 -1.34 0.88 -37.71
C ASP A 57 0.05 0.47 -38.23
N PRO A 58 1.13 0.85 -37.52
CA PRO A 58 2.46 0.39 -37.88
C PRO A 58 2.52 -1.13 -37.79
N THR A 59 3.25 -1.76 -38.72
CA THR A 59 3.48 -3.20 -38.67
C THR A 59 4.21 -3.55 -37.38
N LEU A 60 3.58 -4.37 -36.53
CA LEU A 60 4.22 -4.82 -35.30
C LEU A 60 5.40 -5.74 -35.63
N PRO A 61 6.54 -5.59 -34.93
CA PRO A 61 7.63 -6.55 -35.05
C PRO A 61 7.18 -7.93 -34.57
N ALA A 62 7.71 -8.99 -35.18
CA ALA A 62 7.35 -10.37 -34.84
C ALA A 62 7.56 -10.69 -33.34
N ASP A 63 8.53 -10.04 -32.71
CA ASP A 63 8.91 -10.24 -31.31
C ASP A 63 8.20 -9.29 -30.34
N PHE A 64 7.22 -8.49 -30.79
CA PHE A 64 6.55 -7.50 -29.93
C PHE A 64 5.96 -8.15 -28.67
N THR A 65 5.17 -9.21 -28.85
CA THR A 65 4.52 -9.92 -27.75
C THR A 65 5.56 -10.52 -26.79
N ALA A 66 6.63 -11.10 -27.33
CA ALA A 66 7.73 -11.65 -26.52
C ALA A 66 8.43 -10.55 -25.71
N GLY A 67 8.71 -9.40 -26.33
CA GLY A 67 9.32 -8.25 -25.66
C GLY A 67 8.43 -7.66 -24.55
N VAL A 68 7.12 -7.55 -24.78
CA VAL A 68 6.16 -7.07 -23.77
C VAL A 68 6.07 -8.06 -22.60
N LEU A 69 5.97 -9.36 -22.88
CA LEU A 69 5.93 -10.38 -21.83
C LEU A 69 7.22 -10.40 -21.01
N GLN A 70 8.38 -10.29 -21.65
CA GLN A 70 9.67 -10.20 -20.98
C GLN A 70 9.76 -8.96 -20.08
N ALA A 71 9.26 -7.80 -20.55
CA ALA A 71 9.23 -6.57 -19.76
C ALA A 71 8.28 -6.67 -18.55
N VAL A 72 7.13 -7.33 -18.70
CA VAL A 72 6.20 -7.61 -17.60
C VAL A 72 6.85 -8.54 -16.58
N GLU A 73 7.48 -9.63 -17.02
CA GLU A 73 8.18 -10.58 -16.16
C GLU A 73 9.29 -9.89 -15.35
N HIS A 74 10.09 -9.02 -15.97
CA HIS A 74 11.10 -8.22 -15.26
C HIS A 74 10.48 -7.33 -14.18
N ARG A 75 9.34 -6.70 -14.47
CA ARG A 75 8.63 -5.84 -13.51
C ARG A 75 8.08 -6.67 -12.35
N GLU A 76 7.52 -7.84 -12.63
CA GLU A 76 7.00 -8.75 -11.61
C GLU A 76 8.10 -9.30 -10.70
N HIS A 77 9.25 -9.66 -11.27
CA HIS A 77 10.42 -10.06 -10.48
C HIS A 77 10.88 -8.93 -9.56
N ALA A 78 10.97 -7.69 -10.06
CA ALA A 78 11.35 -6.54 -9.24
C ALA A 78 10.37 -6.28 -8.09
N LEU A 79 9.05 -6.42 -8.34
CA LEU A 79 8.02 -6.26 -7.30
C LEU A 79 8.08 -7.39 -6.27
N THR A 80 8.28 -8.62 -6.72
CA THR A 80 8.39 -9.79 -5.83
C THR A 80 9.61 -9.66 -4.94
N GLN A 81 10.75 -9.23 -5.50
CA GLN A 81 11.97 -8.97 -4.73
C GLN A 81 11.77 -7.87 -3.68
N ARG A 82 11.11 -6.75 -4.02
CA ARG A 82 10.76 -5.70 -3.04
C ARG A 82 9.83 -6.21 -1.94
N ARG A 83 8.89 -7.07 -2.27
CA ARG A 83 8.00 -7.67 -1.26
C ARG A 83 8.77 -8.54 -0.28
N HIS A 84 9.74 -9.33 -0.76
CA HIS A 84 10.59 -10.13 0.12
C HIS A 84 11.48 -9.28 1.02
N THR A 85 12.06 -8.18 0.50
CA THR A 85 12.87 -7.27 1.34
C THR A 85 12.02 -6.56 2.38
N LEU A 86 10.82 -6.09 2.03
CA LEU A 86 9.90 -5.47 3.00
C LEU A 86 9.44 -6.47 4.06
N LEU A 87 9.07 -7.70 3.67
CA LEU A 87 8.68 -8.74 4.62
C LEU A 87 9.82 -9.17 5.54
N ALA A 88 11.08 -9.07 5.10
CA ALA A 88 12.25 -9.32 5.95
C ALA A 88 12.61 -8.11 6.85
N ALA A 89 12.34 -6.88 6.39
CA ALA A 89 12.65 -5.67 7.15
C ALA A 89 11.74 -5.46 8.37
N ILE A 90 10.45 -5.80 8.26
CA ILE A 90 9.47 -5.68 9.36
C ILE A 90 9.91 -6.42 10.63
N PRO A 91 10.27 -7.73 10.59
CA PRO A 91 10.72 -8.44 11.78
C PRO A 91 12.02 -7.88 12.35
N ALA A 92 12.98 -7.48 11.49
CA ALA A 92 14.23 -6.88 11.95
C ALA A 92 13.99 -5.55 12.68
N ALA A 93 13.09 -4.71 12.14
CA ALA A 93 12.70 -3.45 12.78
C ALA A 93 12.00 -3.70 14.13
N LEU A 94 11.11 -4.69 14.23
CA LEU A 94 10.47 -5.06 15.49
C LEU A 94 11.50 -5.48 16.54
N VAL A 95 12.45 -6.36 16.19
CA VAL A 95 13.53 -6.76 17.10
C VAL A 95 14.34 -5.55 17.56
N GLY A 96 14.66 -4.62 16.66
CA GLY A 96 15.35 -3.36 17.00
C GLY A 96 14.56 -2.49 17.98
N VAL A 97 13.26 -2.31 17.75
CA VAL A 97 12.36 -1.57 18.66
C VAL A 97 12.31 -2.22 20.04
N PHE A 98 12.12 -3.54 20.11
CA PHE A 98 12.11 -4.26 21.39
C PHE A 98 13.46 -4.17 22.13
N ALA A 99 14.58 -4.25 21.42
CA ALA A 99 15.91 -4.09 22.01
C ALA A 99 16.11 -2.67 22.57
N ILE A 100 15.69 -1.62 21.85
CA ILE A 100 15.78 -0.23 22.30
C ILE A 100 14.87 -0.01 23.52
N LEU A 101 13.63 -0.48 23.49
CA LEU A 101 12.72 -0.39 24.65
C LEU A 101 13.28 -1.15 25.85
N GLY A 102 13.78 -2.37 25.65
CA GLY A 102 14.37 -3.18 26.70
C GLY A 102 15.58 -2.48 27.32
N TRP A 103 16.45 -1.90 26.50
CA TRP A 103 17.60 -1.12 26.96
C TRP A 103 17.15 0.12 27.73
N ALA A 104 16.23 0.93 27.20
CA ALA A 104 15.74 2.15 27.84
C ALA A 104 15.09 1.86 29.20
N LEU A 105 14.27 0.81 29.29
CA LEU A 105 13.63 0.36 30.53
C LEU A 105 14.65 -0.19 31.54
N SER A 106 15.75 -0.78 31.07
CA SER A 106 16.82 -1.27 31.94
C SER A 106 17.75 -0.16 32.44
N ALA A 107 18.03 0.85 31.62
CA ALA A 107 19.03 1.88 31.87
C ALA A 107 18.50 3.06 32.70
N ALA A 108 17.18 3.30 32.72
CA ALA A 108 16.61 4.46 33.41
C ALA A 108 15.35 4.15 34.24
N PRO A 109 15.42 3.36 35.34
CA PRO A 109 14.28 3.23 36.24
C PRO A 109 14.01 4.53 37.03
N THR A 110 15.03 5.34 37.31
CA THR A 110 14.96 6.37 38.36
C THR A 110 14.79 7.81 37.88
N ALA A 111 14.93 8.10 36.57
CA ALA A 111 14.95 9.49 36.07
C ALA A 111 13.61 9.99 35.48
N HIS A 112 12.70 9.11 35.07
CA HIS A 112 11.40 9.49 34.47
C HIS A 112 10.18 9.06 35.29
N LEU A 113 10.38 8.38 36.43
CA LEU A 113 9.29 8.04 37.34
C LEU A 113 8.74 9.28 38.06
N ASP A 114 9.55 10.31 38.33
CA ASP A 114 9.10 11.47 39.12
C ASP A 114 7.96 12.26 38.44
N GLY A 115 7.91 12.31 37.09
CA GLY A 115 6.82 12.97 36.36
C GLY A 115 5.56 12.12 36.16
N PHE A 116 5.69 10.79 36.17
CA PHE A 116 4.56 9.86 36.04
C PHE A 116 3.93 9.50 37.40
N LEU A 117 4.66 9.74 38.49
CA LEU A 117 4.25 9.47 39.88
C LEU A 117 3.19 10.44 40.43
N GLU A 118 3.06 11.66 39.88
CA GLU A 118 2.00 12.60 40.30
C GLU A 118 0.59 12.14 39.89
N MET A 119 0.46 11.39 38.78
CA MET A 119 -0.83 10.83 38.35
C MET A 119 -1.14 9.46 39.00
N TRP A 120 -0.19 8.88 39.74
CA TRP A 120 -0.26 7.48 40.21
C TRP A 120 -0.18 7.34 41.75
N THR A 121 -0.65 8.35 42.48
CA THR A 121 -0.65 8.34 43.96
C THR A 121 -1.58 7.27 44.55
N VAL A 122 -2.55 6.76 43.81
CA VAL A 122 -3.41 5.62 44.21
C VAL A 122 -2.74 4.25 43.97
N GLY A 123 -1.80 4.14 43.02
CA GLY A 123 -1.12 2.86 42.69
C GLY A 123 0.09 2.52 43.57
N ARG A 124 0.64 3.51 44.26
CA ARG A 124 1.92 3.43 44.99
C ARG A 124 1.96 2.39 46.12
N HIS A 125 0.83 2.11 46.77
CA HIS A 125 0.77 1.13 47.86
C HIS A 125 0.75 -0.33 47.40
N VAL A 126 0.31 -0.60 46.16
CA VAL A 126 0.35 -1.95 45.58
C VAL A 126 1.72 -2.25 44.98
N VAL A 127 2.35 -1.24 44.37
CA VAL A 127 3.63 -1.40 43.69
C VAL A 127 4.81 -1.56 44.67
N SER A 128 4.79 -0.91 45.83
CA SER A 128 5.87 -1.06 46.83
C SER A 128 5.92 -2.45 47.45
N ALA A 129 4.78 -3.14 47.55
CA ALA A 129 4.72 -4.54 47.99
C ALA A 129 5.15 -5.52 46.89
N ALA A 130 4.97 -5.16 45.61
CA ALA A 130 5.29 -6.00 44.45
C ALA A 130 6.73 -5.81 43.93
N ALA A 131 7.46 -4.77 44.36
CA ALA A 131 8.82 -4.46 43.91
C ALA A 131 9.82 -5.63 43.97
N PRO A 132 9.95 -6.39 45.08
CA PRO A 132 10.88 -7.53 45.13
C PRO A 132 10.44 -8.69 44.22
N VAL A 133 9.12 -8.84 43.99
CA VAL A 133 8.58 -9.85 43.06
C VAL A 133 8.87 -9.45 41.61
N LEU A 134 8.78 -8.16 41.28
CA LEU A 134 9.11 -7.62 39.95
C LEU A 134 10.60 -7.71 39.64
N GLU A 135 11.48 -7.53 40.61
CA GLU A 135 12.93 -7.77 40.42
C GLU A 135 13.25 -9.24 40.17
N ALA A 136 12.63 -10.16 40.91
CA ALA A 136 12.77 -11.59 40.67
C ALA A 136 12.14 -12.02 39.33
N ALA A 137 11.08 -11.33 38.90
CA ALA A 137 10.35 -11.62 37.65
C ALA A 137 10.96 -10.96 36.40
N ARG A 138 11.90 -10.01 36.53
CA ARG A 138 12.51 -9.29 35.39
C ARG A 138 13.23 -10.20 34.42
N LEU A 139 14.04 -11.13 34.93
CA LEU A 139 14.75 -12.13 34.12
C LEU A 139 13.79 -13.07 33.38
N PRO A 140 12.80 -13.72 34.03
CA PRO A 140 11.87 -14.60 33.33
C PRO A 140 10.90 -13.85 32.41
N LEU A 141 10.52 -12.60 32.70
CA LEU A 141 9.70 -11.79 31.79
C LEU A 141 10.47 -11.39 30.53
N GLY A 142 11.73 -10.97 30.67
CA GLY A 142 12.60 -10.68 29.52
C GLY A 142 12.84 -11.92 28.67
N LEU A 143 13.13 -13.06 29.31
CA LEU A 143 13.34 -14.33 28.62
C LEU A 143 12.05 -14.85 27.96
N GLY A 144 10.90 -14.68 28.63
CA GLY A 144 9.58 -15.03 28.10
C GLY A 144 9.19 -14.18 26.89
N ALA A 145 9.40 -12.86 26.96
CA ALA A 145 9.17 -11.96 25.82
C ALA A 145 10.09 -12.30 24.64
N PHE A 146 11.35 -12.64 24.90
CA PHE A 146 12.29 -13.08 23.87
C PHE A 146 11.87 -14.39 23.22
N VAL A 147 11.52 -15.42 24.01
CA VAL A 147 11.05 -16.71 23.50
C VAL A 147 9.74 -16.55 22.72
N PHE A 148 8.82 -15.71 23.19
CA PHE A 148 7.57 -15.41 22.50
C PHE A 148 7.81 -14.71 21.15
N ALA A 149 8.69 -13.70 21.12
CA ALA A 149 9.09 -13.04 19.88
C ALA A 149 9.76 -14.01 18.89
N ALA A 150 10.64 -14.89 19.38
CA ALA A 150 11.29 -15.93 18.58
C ALA A 150 10.27 -16.95 18.02
N ALA A 151 9.27 -17.34 18.82
CA ALA A 151 8.21 -18.25 18.39
C ALA A 151 7.33 -17.61 17.31
N ILE A 152 6.91 -16.36 17.48
CA ILE A 152 6.15 -15.60 16.46
C ILE A 152 6.95 -15.50 15.17
N LEU A 153 8.23 -15.13 15.25
CA LEU A 153 9.13 -15.07 14.09
C LEU A 153 9.21 -16.41 13.35
N CYS A 154 9.31 -17.52 14.09
CA CYS A 154 9.39 -18.86 13.52
C CYS A 154 8.08 -19.27 12.83
N ILE A 155 6.92 -18.97 13.44
CA ILE A 155 5.60 -19.20 12.86
C ILE A 155 5.42 -18.36 11.59
N LEU A 156 5.80 -17.07 11.63
CA LEU A 156 5.71 -16.17 10.48
C LEU A 156 6.60 -16.67 9.33
N ALA A 157 7.83 -17.06 9.64
CA ALA A 157 8.76 -17.63 8.66
C ALA A 157 8.21 -18.92 8.02
N ARG A 158 7.56 -19.77 8.81
CA ARG A 158 6.92 -20.99 8.30
C ARG A 158 5.69 -20.70 7.44
N ALA A 159 4.84 -19.76 7.86
CA ALA A 159 3.67 -19.34 7.09
C ALA A 159 4.07 -18.72 5.74
N LEU A 160 5.16 -17.97 5.69
CA LEU A 160 5.71 -17.42 4.45
C LEU A 160 6.28 -18.51 3.52
N ARG A 161 6.86 -19.58 4.06
CA ARG A 161 7.35 -20.73 3.27
C ARG A 161 6.24 -21.62 2.74
N LEU A 162 5.12 -21.73 3.46
CA LEU A 162 3.98 -22.59 3.12
C LEU A 162 3.01 -21.97 2.09
N ARG A 163 3.37 -20.84 1.48
CA ARG A 163 2.64 -20.31 0.31
C ARG A 163 3.40 -20.55 -1.00
N PRO A 164 3.78 -21.80 -1.37
CA PRO A 164 4.10 -22.08 -2.76
C PRO A 164 2.80 -21.98 -3.55
N GLY A 165 2.79 -21.14 -4.58
CA GLY A 165 1.66 -20.97 -5.48
C GLY A 165 1.29 -22.31 -6.12
N THR A 166 0.23 -22.94 -5.63
CA THR A 166 -0.51 -23.94 -6.39
C THR A 166 -1.30 -23.19 -7.45
N VAL A 167 -0.64 -22.87 -8.56
CA VAL A 167 -1.35 -22.65 -9.82
C VAL A 167 -1.66 -24.05 -10.36
N PRO A 168 -2.92 -24.49 -10.38
CA PRO A 168 -3.25 -25.73 -11.07
C PRO A 168 -2.84 -25.55 -12.53
N ALA A 169 -1.94 -26.41 -13.00
CA ALA A 169 -1.60 -26.49 -14.41
C ALA A 169 -2.91 -26.75 -15.17
N HIS A 170 -3.37 -25.75 -15.91
CA HIS A 170 -4.42 -25.94 -16.91
C HIS A 170 -3.87 -26.93 -17.94
N ALA A 171 -4.26 -28.20 -17.78
CA ALA A 171 -4.15 -29.19 -18.83
C ALA A 171 -4.87 -28.63 -20.07
N SER A 172 -4.08 -28.32 -21.09
CA SER A 172 -4.58 -27.94 -22.40
C SER A 172 -4.95 -29.22 -23.17
N PRO A 173 -5.99 -29.18 -24.03
CA PRO A 173 -6.58 -30.34 -24.70
C PRO A 173 -5.68 -31.00 -25.74
#